data_AF-B9NNB1-F1
#
_entry.id   AF-B9NNB1-F1
#
_cell.length_a   1.000
_cell.length_b   1.000
_cell.length_c   1.000
_cell.angle_alpha   90.00
_cell.angle_beta   90.00
_cell.angle_gamma   90.00
#
_symmetry.space_group_name_H-M   'P 1'
#
loop_
_entity.id
_entity.type
_entity.pdbx_description
1 polymer ?
#
loop_
_entity_poly.entity_id
_entity_poly.type
_entity_poly.pdbx_seq_one_letter_code
_entity_poly.pdbx_strand_id
1 'polypeptide(L)'
;MILAAALWPVAAPAQTLITPEAFLNAVVGKTITFHEIRSGMLVGTEEFLSPALSVWRMEGRGCVYGQITTPNGQICFLYDDAPDGLPVCWWPFLYDDRLMVRLARFTGSETQEVRSITQDGLNCPSTPVG
;
A
#
# COMPACT_ATOMS: atom_id res chain seq x y z
N MET A 1 -38.62 9.61 -38.46
CA MET A 1 -37.37 9.03 -37.91
C MET A 1 -37.38 9.23 -36.41
N ILE A 2 -37.58 8.17 -35.63
CA ILE A 2 -37.52 8.23 -34.16
C ILE A 2 -36.08 7.87 -33.77
N LEU A 3 -35.33 8.84 -33.26
CA LEU A 3 -34.01 8.61 -32.68
C LEU A 3 -34.22 7.99 -31.28
N ALA A 4 -34.09 6.66 -31.20
CA ALA A 4 -34.02 5.97 -29.92
C ALA A 4 -32.58 6.10 -29.37
N ALA A 5 -32.36 7.04 -28.45
CA ALA A 5 -31.11 7.13 -27.71
C ALA A 5 -31.06 6.02 -26.66
N ALA A 6 -30.32 4.94 -26.93
CA ALA A 6 -30.05 3.90 -25.95
C ALA A 6 -29.10 4.44 -24.87
N LEU A 7 -29.62 4.63 -23.66
CA LEU A 7 -28.83 4.87 -22.46
C LEU A 7 -28.20 3.54 -22.04
N TRP A 8 -26.95 3.28 -22.45
CA TRP A 8 -26.17 2.19 -21.87
C TRP A 8 -25.67 2.59 -20.48
N PRO A 9 -25.88 1.77 -19.45
CA PRO A 9 -25.31 2.02 -18.14
C PRO A 9 -23.80 1.88 -18.25
N VAL A 10 -23.09 2.99 -18.07
CA VAL A 10 -21.64 2.98 -17.90
C VAL A 10 -21.38 2.38 -16.52
N ALA A 11 -20.88 1.15 -16.48
CA ALA A 11 -20.32 0.59 -15.25
C ALA A 11 -19.08 1.43 -14.89
N ALA A 12 -19.21 2.29 -13.88
CA ALA A 12 -18.05 2.95 -13.30
C ALA A 12 -17.22 1.92 -12.53
N PRO A 13 -15.90 1.80 -12.75
CA PRO A 13 -14.98 1.14 -11.83
C PRO A 13 -15.33 1.40 -10.35
N ALA A 14 -15.67 0.33 -9.64
CA ALA A 14 -16.07 0.42 -8.24
C ALA A 14 -14.84 0.41 -7.35
N GLN A 15 -14.52 1.56 -6.75
CA GLN A 15 -13.57 1.61 -5.64
C GLN A 15 -14.22 0.96 -4.39
N THR A 16 -13.54 0.02 -3.77
CA THR A 16 -14.04 -0.68 -2.57
C THR A 16 -13.03 -0.57 -1.46
N LEU A 17 -13.34 0.16 -0.39
CA LEU A 17 -12.50 0.18 0.81
C LEU A 17 -12.43 -1.23 1.40
N ILE A 18 -11.22 -1.70 1.70
CA ILE A 18 -11.01 -3.01 2.33
C ILE A 18 -10.48 -2.84 3.75
N THR A 19 -10.57 -3.88 4.56
CA THR A 19 -10.02 -3.82 5.91
C THR A 19 -8.49 -3.94 5.86
N PRO A 20 -7.77 -3.40 6.87
CA PRO A 20 -6.34 -3.63 7.06
C PRO A 20 -5.95 -5.11 7.01
N GLU A 21 -6.75 -5.97 7.64
CA GLU A 21 -6.49 -7.40 7.70
C GLU A 21 -6.64 -8.05 6.33
N ALA A 22 -7.62 -7.63 5.52
CA ALA A 22 -7.78 -8.12 4.15
C ALA A 22 -6.56 -7.75 3.29
N PHE A 23 -6.03 -6.53 3.44
CA PHE A 23 -4.80 -6.11 2.78
C PHE A 23 -3.60 -6.94 3.25
N LEU A 24 -3.37 -7.03 4.57
CA LEU A 24 -2.24 -7.76 5.14
C LEU A 24 -2.26 -9.24 4.75
N ASN A 25 -3.43 -9.89 4.76
CA ASN A 25 -3.58 -11.26 4.28
C ASN A 25 -3.18 -11.43 2.80
N ALA A 26 -3.30 -10.37 1.99
CA ALA A 26 -2.91 -10.41 0.58
C ALA A 26 -1.41 -10.19 0.36
N VAL A 27 -0.72 -9.49 1.26
CA VAL A 27 0.67 -9.03 1.06
C VAL A 27 1.70 -9.68 1.98
N VAL A 28 1.33 -10.22 3.15
CA VAL A 28 2.27 -10.86 4.08
C VAL A 28 3.00 -12.02 3.39
N GLY A 29 4.31 -12.09 3.62
CA GLY A 29 5.23 -13.02 2.96
C GLY A 29 5.60 -12.64 1.53
N LYS A 30 5.33 -11.39 1.12
CA LYS A 30 5.58 -10.89 -0.23
C LYS A 30 6.28 -9.54 -0.20
N THR A 31 6.92 -9.22 -1.32
CA THR A 31 7.52 -7.93 -1.62
C THR A 31 6.66 -7.20 -2.63
N ILE A 32 6.28 -5.97 -2.28
CA ILE A 32 5.30 -5.15 -2.97
C ILE A 32 6.00 -3.89 -3.48
N THR A 33 5.80 -3.57 -4.75
CA THR A 33 6.30 -2.31 -5.33
C THR A 33 5.16 -1.34 -5.56
N PHE A 34 5.24 -0.19 -4.89
CA PHE A 34 4.24 0.87 -4.93
C PHE A 34 4.65 1.96 -5.91
N HIS A 35 3.70 2.40 -6.73
CA HIS A 35 3.87 3.55 -7.62
C HIS A 35 2.75 4.56 -7.38
N GLU A 36 3.05 5.85 -7.48
CA GLU A 36 2.02 6.87 -7.41
C GLU A 36 1.16 6.83 -8.68
N ILE A 37 -0.16 6.84 -8.54
CA ILE A 37 -1.08 6.50 -9.62
C ILE A 37 -1.08 7.53 -10.77
N ARG A 38 -0.85 8.82 -10.48
CA ARG A 38 -0.96 9.90 -11.48
C ARG A 38 0.32 10.06 -12.30
N SER A 39 1.46 10.06 -11.62
CA SER A 39 2.80 10.25 -12.17
C SER A 39 3.42 8.93 -12.65
N GLY A 40 2.98 7.80 -12.11
CA GLY A 40 3.59 6.50 -12.33
C GLY A 40 4.98 6.37 -11.71
N MET A 41 5.38 7.30 -10.84
CA MET A 41 6.70 7.30 -10.20
C MET A 41 6.77 6.20 -9.14
N LEU A 42 7.92 5.52 -9.06
CA LEU A 42 8.21 4.57 -7.98
C LEU A 42 8.20 5.32 -6.64
N VAL A 43 7.35 4.86 -5.72
CA VAL A 43 7.33 5.35 -4.33
C VAL A 43 8.35 4.55 -3.52
N GLY A 44 8.30 3.22 -3.66
CA GLY A 44 9.21 2.32 -2.96
C GLY A 44 8.83 0.86 -3.12
N THR A 45 9.71 0.01 -2.61
CA THR A 45 9.50 -1.44 -2.52
C THR A 45 9.56 -1.86 -1.06
N GLU A 46 8.53 -2.56 -0.61
CA GLU A 46 8.34 -2.97 0.77
C GLU A 46 8.05 -4.47 0.85
N GLU A 47 8.73 -5.15 1.76
CA GLU A 47 8.52 -6.55 2.09
C GLU A 47 7.74 -6.67 3.40
N PHE A 48 6.65 -7.43 3.36
CA PHE A 48 5.79 -7.66 4.53
C PHE A 48 6.20 -8.96 5.22
N LEU A 49 7.10 -8.87 6.20
CA LEU A 49 7.66 -10.02 6.92
C LEU A 49 6.61 -10.72 7.78
N SER A 50 5.72 -9.96 8.41
CA SER A 50 4.59 -10.47 9.21
C SER A 50 3.44 -9.46 9.23
N PRO A 51 2.26 -9.80 9.79
CA PRO A 51 1.18 -8.82 9.95
C PRO A 51 1.55 -7.59 10.82
N ALA A 52 2.64 -7.67 11.59
CA ALA A 52 3.09 -6.62 12.51
C ALA A 52 4.42 -5.97 12.09
N LEU A 53 5.08 -6.45 11.04
CA LEU A 53 6.44 -6.02 10.68
C LEU A 53 6.63 -6.00 9.17
N SER A 54 7.07 -4.85 8.64
CA SER A 54 7.58 -4.72 7.28
C SER A 54 9.03 -4.26 7.27
N VAL A 55 9.66 -4.39 6.13
CA VAL A 55 10.96 -3.79 5.83
C VAL A 55 10.90 -3.18 4.44
N TRP A 56 11.37 -1.95 4.31
CA TRP A 56 11.50 -1.30 3.01
C TRP A 56 12.95 -0.94 2.75
N ARG A 57 13.29 -0.85 1.46
CA ARG A 57 14.64 -0.51 1.02
C ARG A 57 14.57 0.64 0.04
N MET A 58 15.15 1.78 0.43
CA MET A 58 15.44 2.85 -0.50
C MET A 58 16.89 2.73 -0.98
N GLU A 59 17.12 3.02 -2.27
CA GLU A 59 18.45 3.11 -2.84
C GLU A 59 19.33 4.06 -2.00
N GLY A 60 20.49 3.57 -1.56
CA GLY A 60 21.45 4.31 -0.75
C GLY A 60 21.19 4.38 0.76
N ARG A 61 20.06 3.88 1.29
CA ARG A 61 19.72 4.00 2.73
C ARG A 61 19.74 2.69 3.53
N GLY A 62 19.88 1.53 2.86
CA GLY A 62 19.85 0.23 3.54
C GLY A 62 18.42 -0.23 3.89
N CYS A 63 18.31 -1.19 4.80
CA CYS A 63 17.04 -1.76 5.24
C CYS A 63 16.46 -0.92 6.38
N VAL A 64 15.21 -0.51 6.24
CA VAL A 64 14.48 0.24 7.26
C VAL A 64 13.25 -0.56 7.65
N TYR A 65 13.14 -0.93 8.92
CA TYR A 65 12.01 -1.72 9.42
C TYR A 65 10.87 -0.80 9.83
N GLY A 66 9.64 -1.29 9.66
CA GLY A 66 8.42 -0.61 10.02
C GLY A 66 7.54 -1.49 10.90
N GLN A 67 7.17 -0.98 12.08
CA GLN A 67 6.14 -1.61 12.91
C GLN A 67 4.76 -1.30 12.33
N ILE A 68 3.96 -2.35 12.10
CA ILE A 68 2.63 -2.24 11.50
C ILE A 68 1.57 -2.26 12.61
N THR A 69 0.67 -1.29 12.58
CA THR A 69 -0.53 -1.24 13.42
C THR A 69 -1.76 -0.94 12.58
N THR A 70 -2.95 -1.34 13.06
CA THR A 70 -4.20 -1.20 12.28
C THR A 70 -5.29 -0.35 12.94
N PRO A 71 -4.99 0.88 13.41
CA PRO A 71 -5.97 1.70 14.12
C PRO A 71 -7.08 2.19 13.17
N ASN A 72 -8.33 2.17 13.63
CA ASN A 72 -9.47 2.79 12.95
C ASN A 72 -9.65 2.38 11.47
N GLY A 73 -9.27 1.16 11.10
CA GLY A 73 -9.36 0.68 9.70
C GLY A 73 -8.25 1.17 8.78
N GLN A 74 -7.20 1.80 9.33
CA GLN A 74 -6.00 2.19 8.61
C GLN A 74 -4.91 1.12 8.77
N ILE A 75 -3.89 1.19 7.92
CA ILE A 75 -2.61 0.48 8.12
C ILE A 75 -1.55 1.54 8.38
N CYS A 76 -0.94 1.51 9.55
CA CYS A 76 0.01 2.52 10.00
C CYS A 76 1.38 1.91 10.21
N PHE A 77 2.40 2.54 9.63
CA PHE A 77 3.79 2.11 9.65
C PHE A 77 4.61 3.10 10.47
N LEU A 78 5.18 2.63 11.57
CA LEU A 78 6.18 3.39 12.32
C LEU A 78 7.57 2.87 11.95
N TYR A 79 8.30 3.65 11.16
CA TYR A 79 9.63 3.29 10.67
C TYR A 79 10.73 3.66 11.67
N ASP A 80 11.78 2.85 11.72
CA ASP A 80 12.94 3.08 12.59
C ASP A 80 13.66 4.41 12.30
N ASP A 81 13.58 4.89 11.06
CA ASP A 81 14.18 6.15 10.61
C ASP A 81 13.19 7.33 10.56
N ALA A 82 11.98 7.17 11.12
CA ALA A 82 10.96 8.20 11.11
C ALA A 82 11.46 9.47 11.84
N PRO A 83 11.69 10.59 11.13
CA PRO A 83 12.38 11.75 11.71
C PRO A 83 11.54 12.49 12.77
N ASP A 84 10.21 12.41 12.66
CA ASP A 84 9.24 12.98 13.59
C ASP A 84 8.69 11.94 14.59
N GLY A 85 9.08 10.67 14.45
CA GLY A 85 8.56 9.56 15.24
C GLY A 85 7.06 9.30 15.03
N LEU A 86 6.47 9.80 13.94
CA LEU A 86 5.05 9.64 13.64
C LEU A 86 4.81 8.51 12.62
N PRO A 87 3.74 7.72 12.79
CA PRO A 87 3.42 6.66 11.85
C PRO A 87 2.88 7.23 10.53
N VAL A 88 3.26 6.58 9.43
CA VAL A 88 2.67 6.81 8.10
C VAL A 88 1.47 5.89 7.95
N CYS A 89 0.26 6.46 7.85
CA CYS A 89 -0.98 5.69 7.79
C CYS A 89 -1.61 5.66 6.40
N TRP A 90 -2.21 4.53 6.02
CA TRP A 90 -2.85 4.25 4.74
C TRP A 90 -4.30 3.80 4.90
N TRP A 91 -5.12 4.18 3.92
CA TRP A 91 -6.43 3.59 3.67
C TRP A 91 -6.32 2.59 2.50
N PRO A 92 -6.42 1.27 2.76
CA PRO A 92 -6.35 0.27 1.70
C PRO A 92 -7.69 0.13 0.98
N PHE A 93 -7.66 0.00 -0.34
CA PHE A 93 -8.87 -0.22 -1.14
C PHE A 93 -8.55 -1.02 -2.40
N LEU A 94 -9.60 -1.58 -3.01
CA LEU A 94 -9.55 -2.21 -4.32
C LEU A 94 -10.07 -1.25 -5.38
N TYR A 95 -9.42 -1.24 -6.53
CA TYR A 95 -9.88 -0.57 -7.75
C TYR A 95 -9.61 -1.50 -8.93
N ASP A 96 -10.66 -1.95 -9.62
CA ASP A 96 -10.59 -2.96 -10.69
C ASP A 96 -9.76 -4.20 -10.26
N ASP A 97 -10.06 -4.74 -9.08
CA ASP A 97 -9.37 -5.89 -8.45
C ASP A 97 -7.87 -5.68 -8.16
N ARG A 98 -7.37 -4.44 -8.31
CA ARG A 98 -5.99 -4.08 -7.95
C ARG A 98 -5.93 -3.53 -6.54
N LEU A 99 -4.93 -3.93 -5.78
CA LEU A 99 -4.64 -3.38 -4.46
C LEU A 99 -4.10 -1.96 -4.59
N MET A 100 -4.72 -1.05 -3.85
CA MET A 100 -4.39 0.37 -3.82
C MET A 100 -4.30 0.82 -2.37
N VAL A 101 -3.48 1.85 -2.14
CA VAL A 101 -3.41 2.52 -0.83
C VAL A 101 -3.47 4.03 -1.03
N ARG A 102 -4.13 4.72 -0.10
CA ARG A 102 -4.14 6.18 -0.06
C ARG A 102 -3.57 6.66 1.26
N LEU A 103 -2.61 7.59 1.22
CA LEU A 103 -2.08 8.20 2.45
C LEU A 103 -3.20 8.87 3.25
N ALA A 104 -3.30 8.51 4.53
CA ALA A 104 -4.26 9.03 5.49
C ALA A 104 -3.77 10.36 6.10
N ARG A 105 -3.44 11.33 5.25
CA ARG A 105 -2.99 12.67 5.64
C ARG A 105 -3.93 13.74 5.10
N PHE A 106 -3.98 14.89 5.79
CA PHE A 106 -4.88 16.00 5.44
C PHE A 106 -4.47 16.73 4.15
N THR A 107 -3.19 16.71 3.79
CA THR A 107 -2.65 17.44 2.62
C THR A 107 -1.94 16.48 1.66
N GLY A 108 -2.15 16.66 0.35
CA GLY A 108 -1.48 15.84 -0.66
C GLY A 108 -1.89 14.37 -0.62
N SER A 109 -3.19 14.08 -0.75
CA SER A 109 -3.75 12.72 -0.81
C SER A 109 -3.14 11.92 -1.96
N GLU A 110 -2.02 11.27 -1.68
CA GLU A 110 -1.28 10.48 -2.65
C GLU A 110 -1.87 9.08 -2.67
N THR A 111 -2.27 8.66 -3.86
CA THR A 111 -2.80 7.32 -4.10
C THR A 111 -1.74 6.51 -4.79
N GLN A 112 -1.42 5.37 -4.20
CA GLN A 112 -0.40 4.48 -4.69
C GLN A 112 -1.06 3.18 -5.14
N GLU A 113 -0.59 2.67 -6.26
CA GLU A 113 -1.01 1.39 -6.81
C GLU A 113 0.07 0.34 -6.59
N VAL A 114 -0.37 -0.88 -6.31
CA VAL A 114 0.51 -2.05 -6.36
C VAL A 114 0.74 -2.43 -7.81
N ARG A 115 1.98 -2.29 -8.29
CA ARG A 115 2.37 -2.68 -9.66
C ARG A 115 3.05 -4.04 -9.72
N SER A 116 3.74 -4.42 -8.66
CA SER A 116 4.46 -5.69 -8.59
C SER A 116 4.26 -6.34 -7.24
N ILE A 117 4.11 -7.66 -7.25
CA ILE A 117 4.03 -8.52 -6.08
C ILE A 117 4.95 -9.71 -6.37
N THR A 118 5.98 -9.90 -5.56
CA THR A 118 6.91 -11.03 -5.68
C THR A 118 7.06 -11.73 -4.34
N GLN A 119 7.60 -12.95 -4.35
CA GLN A 119 8.00 -13.67 -3.13
C GLN A 119 9.50 -13.51 -2.84
N ASP A 120 10.21 -12.76 -3.69
CA ASP A 120 11.63 -12.50 -3.52
C ASP A 120 11.80 -11.48 -2.40
N GLY A 121 12.51 -11.86 -1.34
CA GLY A 121 12.83 -10.96 -0.26
C GLY A 121 13.78 -9.83 -0.69
N LEU A 122 13.80 -8.74 0.06
CA LEU A 122 14.70 -7.60 -0.15
C LEU A 122 16.15 -7.90 0.31
N ASN A 123 16.44 -9.13 0.73
CA ASN A 123 17.70 -9.56 1.33
C ASN A 123 18.08 -8.73 2.57
N CYS A 124 17.08 -8.29 3.34
CA CYS A 124 17.27 -7.69 4.64
C CYS A 124 17.36 -8.78 5.71
N PRO A 125 18.31 -8.73 6.66
CA PRO A 125 18.30 -9.66 7.78
C PRO A 125 16.98 -9.52 8.52
N SER A 126 16.33 -10.60 8.93
CA SER A 126 15.21 -10.46 9.86
C SER A 126 15.75 -9.81 11.14
N THR A 127 15.19 -8.69 11.58
CA THR A 127 15.47 -8.18 12.92
C THR A 127 15.16 -9.30 13.92
N PRO A 128 16.05 -9.58 14.90
CA PRO A 128 15.71 -10.49 15.97
C PRO A 128 14.49 -9.90 16.67
N VAL A 129 13.33 -10.54 16.51
CA VAL A 129 12.17 -10.33 17.37
C VAL A 129 12.65 -10.75 18.76
N GLY A 130 12.99 -9.75 19.59
CA GLY A 130 13.36 -9.93 20.99
C GLY A 130 12.14 -10.23 21.84
#